data_AF-A0A932IZU4-F1
#
_entry.id   AF-A0A932IZU4-F1
#
_cell.length_a   1.000
_cell.length_b   1.000
_cell.length_c   1.000
_cell.angle_alpha   90.00
_cell.angle_beta   90.00
_cell.angle_gamma   90.00
#
_symmetry.space_group_name_H-M   'P 1'
#
loop_
_entity.id
_entity.type
_entity.pdbx_description
1 polymer ?
#
loop_
_entity_poly.entity_id
_entity_poly.type
_entity_poly.pdbx_seq_one_letter_code
_entity_poly.pdbx_strand_id
1 'polypeptide(L)'
;MRRVSRMLAMTPIDETGHGSGRNYYLPAKVKRNPDGTVTVTEMDGDQFSIGLNGKPTPLNRGGKRGTSPSTVASETYVREVGVERRYYGRGYVQLTWWDNYAAAGVSLGYGLDFVMDPEKVKTPEVAYKIMAFGMLTGGGYANGRRFEHYFYGTTTDYAGARAMVNKNDPQQEIVDNAKLFEAILLRAAIR
;
A
#
# COMPACT_ATOMS: atom_id res chain seq x y z
N MET A 1 -0.45 27.23 32.03
CA MET A 1 -1.21 26.23 31.24
C MET A 1 -0.93 26.47 29.75
N ARG A 2 0.07 25.80 29.15
CA ARG A 2 0.45 26.00 27.74
C ARG A 2 -0.17 24.87 26.91
N ARG A 3 -1.17 25.19 26.10
CA ARG A 3 -1.68 24.26 25.06
C ARG A 3 -0.63 24.18 23.96
N VAL A 4 0.05 23.05 23.84
CA VAL A 4 0.86 22.74 22.66
C VAL A 4 -0.11 22.20 21.60
N SER A 5 -0.57 23.08 20.70
CA SER A 5 -1.21 22.64 19.47
C SER A 5 -0.11 22.17 18.52
N ARG A 6 0.24 20.88 18.61
CA ARG A 6 0.92 20.20 17.51
C ARG A 6 -0.18 19.82 16.52
N MET A 7 -0.45 20.68 15.54
CA MET A 7 -0.90 20.17 14.25
C MET A 7 0.19 19.19 13.82
N LEU A 8 -0.13 17.90 13.77
CA LEU A 8 0.70 16.91 13.07
C LEU A 8 0.69 17.32 11.61
N ALA A 9 1.61 18.20 11.23
CA ALA A 9 2.08 18.21 9.86
C ALA A 9 2.67 16.80 9.67
N MET A 10 2.00 15.99 8.85
CA MET A 10 2.54 14.72 8.37
C MET A 10 3.72 15.08 7.45
N THR A 11 4.83 15.50 8.05
CA THR A 11 6.09 15.66 7.34
C THR A 11 6.39 14.30 6.71
N PRO A 12 6.76 14.24 5.42
CA PRO A 12 7.20 13.00 4.83
C PRO A 12 8.35 12.47 5.70
N ILE A 13 8.13 11.34 6.36
CA ILE A 13 9.23 10.57 6.91
C ILE A 13 9.92 10.00 5.67
N ASP A 14 11.24 10.16 5.57
CA ASP A 14 12.02 9.44 4.57
C ASP A 14 11.85 7.95 4.86
N GLU A 15 10.86 7.34 4.21
CA GLU A 15 10.62 5.92 4.29
C GLU A 15 11.75 5.20 3.55
N THR A 16 12.74 4.76 4.30
CA THR A 16 13.70 3.71 3.91
C THR A 16 12.99 2.35 3.93
N GLY A 17 11.89 2.25 3.20
CA GLY A 17 11.02 1.10 3.18
C GLY A 17 11.55 -0.03 2.32
N HIS A 18 11.92 -1.16 2.93
CA HIS A 18 12.28 -2.37 2.19
C HIS A 18 11.28 -3.50 2.46
N GLY A 19 11.04 -4.34 1.46
CA GLY A 19 10.31 -5.60 1.63
C GLY A 19 10.99 -6.69 0.83
N SER A 20 11.13 -7.88 1.42
CA SER A 20 11.85 -9.00 0.80
C SER A 20 13.28 -8.64 0.35
N GLY A 21 13.95 -7.71 1.04
CA GLY A 21 15.30 -7.24 0.71
C GLY A 21 15.39 -6.30 -0.49
N ARG A 22 14.27 -5.79 -1.02
CA ARG A 22 14.21 -4.85 -2.14
C ARG A 22 13.50 -3.56 -1.75
N ASN A 23 13.89 -2.46 -2.39
CA ASN A 23 13.36 -1.12 -2.14
C ASN A 23 12.14 -0.86 -3.02
N TYR A 24 11.06 -0.40 -2.39
CA TYR A 24 9.84 0.05 -3.09
C TYR A 24 9.69 1.58 -3.12
N TYR A 25 10.55 2.31 -2.40
CA TYR A 25 10.51 3.79 -2.31
C TYR A 25 11.29 4.50 -3.43
N LEU A 26 12.14 3.77 -4.16
CA LEU A 26 12.87 4.29 -5.31
C LEU A 26 11.88 4.63 -6.44
N PRO A 27 12.20 5.64 -7.27
CA PRO A 27 11.34 5.99 -8.40
C PRO A 27 11.25 4.85 -9.40
N ALA A 28 10.06 4.65 -9.96
CA ALA A 28 9.84 3.84 -11.14
C ALA A 28 9.23 4.72 -12.24
N LYS A 29 9.67 4.53 -13.49
CA LYS A 29 9.04 5.21 -14.64
C LYS A 29 7.76 4.48 -15.00
N VAL A 30 6.67 5.23 -15.12
CA VAL A 30 5.34 4.69 -15.38
C VAL A 30 4.79 5.29 -16.67
N LYS A 31 4.32 4.43 -17.56
CA LYS A 31 3.78 4.83 -18.86
C LYS A 31 2.47 4.08 -19.12
N ARG A 32 1.42 4.83 -19.48
CA ARG A 32 0.19 4.23 -20.02
C ARG A 32 0.38 3.92 -21.51
N ASN A 33 0.02 2.70 -21.91
CA ASN A 33 0.08 2.24 -23.28
C ASN A 33 -1.24 2.50 -24.03
N PRO A 34 -1.24 2.51 -25.38
CA PRO A 34 -2.45 2.77 -26.17
C PRO A 34 -3.59 1.77 -25.93
N ASP A 35 -3.25 0.53 -25.56
CA ASP A 35 -4.22 -0.53 -25.21
C ASP A 35 -4.77 -0.41 -23.77
N GLY A 36 -4.41 0.66 -23.06
CA GLY A 36 -4.83 0.94 -21.69
C GLY A 36 -3.98 0.26 -20.61
N THR A 37 -3.09 -0.66 -20.98
CA THR A 37 -2.13 -1.27 -20.04
C THR A 37 -1.11 -0.24 -19.54
N VAL A 38 -0.36 -0.59 -18.50
CA VAL A 38 0.69 0.28 -17.95
C VAL A 38 2.03 -0.45 -17.96
N THR A 39 3.07 0.19 -18.49
CA THR A 39 4.45 -0.27 -18.35
C THR A 39 5.07 0.42 -17.14
N VAL A 40 5.75 -0.36 -16.29
CA VAL A 40 6.58 0.12 -15.19
C VAL A 40 8.01 -0.29 -15.46
N THR A 41 8.93 0.66 -15.39
CA THR A 41 10.38 0.43 -15.49
C THR A 41 11.03 0.84 -14.18
N GLU A 42 11.65 -0.11 -13.50
CA GLU A 42 12.35 0.10 -12.22
C GLU A 42 13.82 0.50 -12.45
N MET A 43 14.48 1.04 -11.43
CA MET A 43 15.82 1.62 -11.55
C MET A 43 16.89 0.61 -11.98
N ASP A 44 16.74 -0.67 -11.66
CA ASP A 44 17.62 -1.75 -12.13
C ASP A 44 17.37 -2.16 -13.59
N GLY A 45 16.35 -1.58 -14.23
CA GLY A 45 15.97 -1.86 -15.61
C GLY A 45 14.97 -3.01 -15.75
N ASP A 46 14.51 -3.60 -14.65
CA ASP A 46 13.40 -4.55 -14.69
C ASP A 46 12.14 -3.82 -15.17
N GLN A 47 11.48 -4.41 -16.17
CA GLN A 47 10.23 -3.88 -16.72
C GLN A 47 9.07 -4.84 -16.51
N PHE A 48 7.90 -4.26 -16.28
CA PHE A 48 6.65 -4.98 -16.07
C PHE A 48 5.53 -4.36 -16.90
N SER A 49 4.72 -5.19 -17.53
CA SER A 49 3.42 -4.79 -18.07
C SER A 49 2.33 -5.12 -17.06
N ILE A 50 1.48 -4.15 -16.74
CA ILE A 50 0.32 -4.30 -15.87
C ILE A 50 -0.92 -4.38 -16.75
N GLY A 51 -1.54 -5.56 -16.77
CA GLY A 51 -2.79 -5.78 -17.49
C GLY A 51 -3.96 -5.02 -16.86
N LEU A 52 -5.08 -4.90 -17.58
CA LEU A 52 -6.30 -4.26 -17.08
C LEU A 52 -6.91 -4.95 -15.84
N ASN A 53 -6.50 -6.19 -15.57
CA ASN A 53 -6.82 -6.93 -14.36
C ASN A 53 -5.91 -6.58 -13.15
N GLY A 54 -4.99 -5.62 -13.31
CA GLY A 54 -4.08 -5.15 -12.25
C GLY A 54 -2.92 -6.09 -11.96
N LYS A 55 -2.76 -7.18 -12.72
CA LYS A 55 -1.68 -8.15 -12.52
C LYS A 55 -0.44 -7.77 -13.33
N PRO A 56 0.74 -7.68 -12.69
CA PRO A 56 1.98 -7.45 -13.40
C PRO A 56 2.49 -8.72 -14.09
N THR A 57 3.11 -8.53 -15.25
CA THR A 57 3.86 -9.55 -15.99
C THR A 57 5.25 -9.00 -16.29
N PRO A 58 6.34 -9.66 -15.86
CA PRO A 58 7.70 -9.24 -16.21
C PRO A 58 7.91 -9.27 -17.72
N LEU A 59 8.56 -8.24 -18.26
CA LEU A 59 8.95 -8.15 -19.67
C LEU A 59 10.37 -8.65 -19.90
N ASN A 60 11.22 -8.58 -18.88
CA ASN A 60 12.59 -9.10 -18.91
C ASN A 60 12.65 -10.46 -18.19
N ARG A 61 13.49 -11.38 -18.69
CA ARG A 61 13.69 -12.70 -18.07
C ARG A 61 14.22 -12.55 -16.66
N GLY A 62 13.48 -13.08 -15.68
CA GLY A 62 13.89 -13.07 -14.27
C GLY A 62 13.60 -11.77 -13.53
N GLY A 63 12.87 -10.83 -14.14
CA GLY A 63 12.51 -9.56 -13.51
C GLY A 63 11.74 -9.77 -12.20
N LYS A 64 12.13 -9.01 -11.16
CA LYS A 64 11.57 -9.11 -9.81
C LYS A 64 11.22 -7.71 -9.32
N ARG A 65 10.00 -7.52 -8.81
CA ARG A 65 9.56 -6.20 -8.34
C ARG A 65 10.49 -5.62 -7.26
N GLY A 66 10.61 -4.30 -7.26
CA GLY A 66 11.45 -3.49 -6.38
C GLY A 66 12.88 -3.50 -6.87
N THR A 67 13.68 -2.57 -6.38
CA THR A 67 15.09 -2.47 -6.81
C THR A 67 16.05 -2.80 -5.68
N SER A 68 17.23 -3.34 -6.00
CA SER A 68 18.29 -3.54 -5.00
C SER A 68 18.70 -2.21 -4.36
N PRO A 69 19.02 -2.17 -3.05
CA PRO A 69 19.32 -0.92 -2.36
C PRO A 69 20.52 -0.12 -2.87
N SER A 70 21.45 -0.78 -3.57
CA SER A 70 22.67 -0.18 -4.11
C SER A 70 22.58 0.22 -5.59
N THR A 71 21.43 0.09 -6.22
CA THR A 71 21.30 0.27 -7.67
C THR A 71 21.37 1.74 -8.07
N VAL A 72 22.33 2.04 -8.95
CA VAL A 72 22.32 3.24 -9.80
C VAL A 72 21.40 2.99 -10.99
N ALA A 73 20.72 4.03 -11.48
CA ALA A 73 19.82 3.93 -12.62
C ALA A 73 20.50 3.21 -13.82
N SER A 74 19.89 2.12 -14.27
CA SER A 74 20.36 1.37 -15.43
C SER A 74 20.19 2.18 -16.72
N GLU A 75 20.94 1.83 -17.76
CA GLU A 75 20.79 2.44 -19.09
C GLU A 75 19.36 2.28 -19.62
N THR A 76 18.74 1.12 -19.38
CA THR A 76 17.33 0.86 -19.69
C THR A 76 16.43 1.86 -18.99
N TYR A 77 16.58 2.04 -17.67
CA TYR A 77 15.78 3.01 -16.91
C TYR A 77 15.97 4.42 -17.47
N VAL A 78 17.20 4.84 -17.75
CA VAL A 78 17.49 6.18 -18.29
C VAL A 78 16.81 6.39 -19.64
N ARG A 79 16.90 5.41 -20.54
CA ARG A 79 16.37 5.50 -21.92
C ARG A 79 14.84 5.41 -22.00
N GLU A 80 14.21 4.59 -21.17
CA GLU A 80 12.77 4.37 -21.25
C GLU A 80 11.98 5.65 -20.92
N VAL A 81 10.83 5.79 -21.57
CA VAL A 81 9.92 6.93 -21.38
C VAL A 81 8.89 6.63 -20.29
N GLY A 82 8.45 7.66 -19.57
CA GLY A 82 7.45 7.54 -18.52
C GLY A 82 7.60 8.63 -17.48
N VAL A 83 6.60 8.77 -16.62
CA VAL A 83 6.65 9.69 -15.48
C VAL A 83 7.20 8.96 -14.29
N GLU A 84 8.20 9.54 -13.62
CA GLU A 84 8.73 8.97 -12.38
C GLU A 84 7.69 9.05 -11.25
N ARG A 85 7.37 7.92 -10.66
CA ARG A 85 6.45 7.79 -9.52
C ARG A 85 7.12 6.98 -8.41
N ARG A 86 6.70 7.23 -7.16
CA ARG A 86 7.20 6.53 -5.98
C ARG A 86 6.05 5.89 -5.21
N TYR A 87 6.27 4.68 -4.71
CA TYR A 87 5.23 3.83 -4.11
C TYR A 87 5.57 3.42 -2.68
N TYR A 88 6.03 4.41 -1.91
CA TYR A 88 6.10 4.37 -0.46
C TYR A 88 4.69 4.36 0.16
N GLY A 89 4.63 4.18 1.48
CA GLY A 89 3.41 4.05 2.27
C GLY A 89 2.47 5.23 2.12
N ARG A 90 1.21 4.95 1.75
CA ARG A 90 0.12 5.95 1.71
C ARG A 90 -1.17 5.42 2.30
N GLY A 91 -1.98 6.35 2.80
CA GLY A 91 -3.30 6.05 3.37
C GLY A 91 -3.23 5.33 4.72
N TYR A 92 -4.39 4.90 5.21
CA TYR A 92 -4.53 4.35 6.57
C TYR A 92 -3.79 3.03 6.81
N VAL A 93 -3.53 2.27 5.74
CA VAL A 93 -2.86 0.97 5.81
C VAL A 93 -1.42 1.00 5.35
N GLN A 94 -0.87 2.18 5.07
CA GLN A 94 0.49 2.35 4.54
C GLN A 94 0.71 1.47 3.30
N LEU A 95 -0.12 1.64 2.26
CA LEU A 95 -0.03 0.87 1.03
C LEU A 95 1.31 1.15 0.33
N THR A 96 2.10 0.12 0.13
CA THR A 96 3.44 0.16 -0.48
C THR A 96 3.49 -0.70 -1.73
N TRP A 97 4.50 -0.53 -2.59
CA TRP A 97 4.71 -1.25 -3.86
C TRP A 97 3.71 -0.90 -4.97
N TRP A 98 4.20 -0.58 -6.17
CA TRP A 98 3.36 -0.16 -7.28
C TRP A 98 2.33 -1.20 -7.73
N ASP A 99 2.62 -2.50 -7.57
CA ASP A 99 1.72 -3.60 -7.92
C ASP A 99 0.52 -3.67 -6.97
N ASN A 100 0.72 -3.37 -5.68
CA ASN A 100 -0.38 -3.23 -4.73
C ASN A 100 -1.29 -2.04 -5.08
N TYR A 101 -0.73 -0.93 -5.60
CA TYR A 101 -1.53 0.21 -6.08
C TYR A 101 -2.37 -0.18 -7.29
N ALA A 102 -1.80 -0.90 -8.25
CA ALA A 102 -2.55 -1.42 -9.40
C ALA A 102 -3.67 -2.39 -8.98
N ALA A 103 -3.38 -3.33 -8.09
CA ALA A 103 -4.36 -4.29 -7.58
C ALA A 103 -5.49 -3.60 -6.81
N ALA A 104 -5.17 -2.61 -5.96
CA ALA A 104 -6.15 -1.84 -5.22
C ALA A 104 -7.05 -1.02 -6.16
N GLY A 105 -6.47 -0.41 -7.20
CA GLY A 105 -7.21 0.35 -8.20
C GLY A 105 -8.25 -0.50 -8.91
N VAL A 106 -7.85 -1.67 -9.41
CA VAL A 106 -8.77 -2.60 -10.10
C VAL A 106 -9.83 -3.13 -9.14
N SER A 107 -9.45 -3.54 -7.94
CA SER A 107 -10.38 -4.11 -6.95
C SER A 107 -11.49 -3.13 -6.53
N LEU A 108 -11.20 -1.83 -6.58
CA LEU A 108 -12.13 -0.77 -6.17
C LEU A 108 -12.79 -0.04 -7.37
N GLY A 109 -12.55 -0.50 -8.60
CA GLY A 109 -13.15 0.09 -9.80
C GLY A 109 -12.47 1.36 -10.34
N TYR A 110 -11.27 1.70 -9.87
CA TYR A 110 -10.45 2.80 -10.40
C TYR A 110 -9.50 2.35 -11.53
N GLY A 111 -9.50 1.07 -11.90
CA GLY A 111 -8.60 0.52 -12.91
C GLY A 111 -7.14 0.73 -12.53
N LEU A 112 -6.33 1.23 -13.48
CA LEU A 112 -4.90 1.48 -13.28
C LEU A 112 -4.58 2.92 -12.84
N ASP A 113 -5.56 3.67 -12.35
CA ASP A 113 -5.35 5.07 -11.98
C ASP A 113 -4.42 5.24 -10.77
N PHE A 114 -4.45 4.33 -9.80
CA PHE A 114 -3.60 4.42 -8.62
C PHE A 114 -2.13 4.17 -8.92
N VAL A 115 -1.82 3.38 -9.95
CA VAL A 115 -0.43 3.24 -10.41
C VAL A 115 0.00 4.48 -11.22
N MET A 116 -0.90 5.08 -12.00
CA MET A 116 -0.58 6.31 -12.74
C MET A 116 -0.45 7.56 -11.84
N ASP A 117 -1.19 7.59 -10.74
CA ASP A 117 -1.24 8.69 -9.77
C ASP A 117 -1.35 8.15 -8.33
N PRO A 118 -0.22 7.81 -7.69
CA PRO A 118 -0.22 7.21 -6.36
C PRO A 118 -0.73 8.16 -5.25
N GLU A 119 -0.78 9.47 -5.50
CA GLU A 119 -1.29 10.44 -4.51
C GLU A 119 -2.81 10.30 -4.28
N LYS A 120 -3.55 9.65 -5.18
CA LYS A 120 -4.98 9.36 -4.97
C LYS A 120 -5.23 8.47 -3.75
N VAL A 121 -4.30 7.57 -3.45
CA VAL A 121 -4.44 6.56 -2.38
C VAL A 121 -4.44 7.17 -0.97
N LYS A 122 -3.85 8.35 -0.78
CA LYS A 122 -3.85 9.04 0.54
C LYS A 122 -5.10 9.87 0.80
N THR A 123 -6.00 10.04 -0.17
CA THR A 123 -7.25 10.77 0.07
C THR A 123 -8.11 9.99 1.08
N PRO A 124 -8.76 10.64 2.07
CA PRO A 124 -9.47 9.94 3.15
C PRO A 124 -10.48 8.90 2.65
N GLU A 125 -11.26 9.24 1.63
CA GLU A 125 -12.25 8.34 1.04
C GLU A 125 -11.62 7.10 0.41
N VAL A 126 -10.59 7.27 -0.41
CA VAL A 126 -9.89 6.15 -1.07
C VAL A 126 -9.13 5.32 -0.06
N ALA A 127 -8.43 5.96 0.88
CA ALA A 127 -7.69 5.30 1.96
C ALA A 127 -8.62 4.41 2.79
N TYR A 128 -9.81 4.91 3.13
CA TYR A 128 -10.84 4.14 3.81
C TYR A 128 -11.34 2.96 2.97
N LYS A 129 -11.66 3.18 1.68
CA LYS A 129 -12.11 2.12 0.77
C LYS A 129 -11.08 1.00 0.63
N ILE A 130 -9.80 1.33 0.50
CA ILE A 130 -8.70 0.35 0.44
C ILE A 130 -8.63 -0.47 1.73
N MET A 131 -8.63 0.20 2.88
CA MET A 131 -8.60 -0.45 4.18
C MET A 131 -9.80 -1.38 4.39
N ALA A 132 -11.02 -0.88 4.18
CA ALA A 132 -12.24 -1.64 4.36
C ALA A 132 -12.30 -2.84 3.41
N PHE A 133 -11.98 -2.65 2.13
CA PHE A 133 -11.95 -3.75 1.16
C PHE A 133 -10.99 -4.86 1.59
N GLY A 134 -9.74 -4.52 1.96
CA GLY A 134 -8.76 -5.51 2.39
C GLY A 134 -9.22 -6.26 3.64
N MET A 135 -9.64 -5.54 4.68
CA MET A 135 -10.08 -6.16 5.94
C MET A 135 -11.35 -7.00 5.76
N LEU A 136 -12.30 -6.61 4.91
CA LEU A 136 -13.55 -7.36 4.74
C LEU A 136 -13.38 -8.58 3.82
N THR A 137 -12.58 -8.47 2.77
CA THR A 137 -12.48 -9.52 1.73
C THR A 137 -11.23 -10.40 1.84
N GLY A 138 -10.19 -9.91 2.53
CA GLY A 138 -8.86 -10.50 2.53
C GLY A 138 -8.03 -10.19 1.28
N GLY A 139 -8.52 -9.33 0.38
CA GLY A 139 -7.82 -8.94 -0.84
C GLY A 139 -6.62 -8.01 -0.61
N GLY A 140 -5.70 -7.99 -1.57
CA GLY A 140 -4.56 -7.06 -1.59
C GLY A 140 -3.64 -7.23 -0.38
N TYR A 141 -3.38 -6.13 0.33
CA TYR A 141 -2.47 -6.10 1.48
C TYR A 141 -2.87 -7.08 2.60
N ALA A 142 -4.15 -7.46 2.67
CA ALA A 142 -4.68 -8.35 3.70
C ALA A 142 -4.28 -9.82 3.53
N ASN A 143 -3.77 -10.21 2.35
CA ASN A 143 -3.17 -11.52 2.11
C ASN A 143 -4.03 -12.71 2.60
N GLY A 144 -5.34 -12.67 2.29
CA GLY A 144 -6.33 -13.69 2.64
C GLY A 144 -6.88 -13.62 4.07
N ARG A 145 -6.41 -12.68 4.90
CA ARG A 145 -6.91 -12.49 6.27
C ARG A 145 -8.08 -11.53 6.29
N ARG A 146 -9.12 -11.87 7.03
CA ARG A 146 -10.35 -11.09 7.10
C ARG A 146 -10.67 -10.70 8.52
N PHE A 147 -11.43 -9.62 8.63
CA PHE A 147 -11.94 -9.11 9.89
C PHE A 147 -12.68 -10.21 10.68
N GLU A 148 -13.50 -11.01 10.00
CA GLU A 148 -14.26 -12.12 10.57
C GLU A 148 -13.39 -13.26 11.15
N HIS A 149 -12.12 -13.36 10.76
CA HIS A 149 -11.21 -14.37 11.34
C HIS A 149 -10.77 -14.00 12.77
N TYR A 150 -10.89 -12.72 13.16
CA TYR A 150 -10.40 -12.19 14.43
C TYR A 150 -11.51 -11.60 15.30
N PHE A 151 -12.59 -11.14 14.66
CA PHE A 151 -13.74 -10.52 15.31
C PHE A 151 -15.00 -11.23 14.82
N TYR A 152 -15.52 -12.16 15.63
CA TYR A 152 -16.72 -12.92 15.29
C TYR A 152 -17.43 -13.41 16.55
N GLY A 153 -18.74 -13.13 16.64
CA GLY A 153 -19.54 -13.45 17.82
C GLY A 153 -18.94 -12.79 19.07
N THR A 154 -18.47 -13.60 20.02
CA THR A 154 -17.82 -13.15 21.26
C THR A 154 -16.31 -13.07 21.16
N THR A 155 -15.72 -13.43 20.01
CA THR A 155 -14.27 -13.40 19.80
C THR A 155 -13.82 -12.00 19.43
N THR A 156 -12.83 -11.48 20.16
CA THR A 156 -12.13 -10.23 19.86
C THR A 156 -10.63 -10.44 20.01
N ASP A 157 -9.92 -10.57 18.88
CA ASP A 157 -8.47 -10.77 18.84
C ASP A 157 -7.74 -9.62 18.10
N TYR A 158 -7.54 -8.50 18.80
CA TYR A 158 -6.79 -7.36 18.26
C TYR A 158 -5.32 -7.71 17.94
N ALA A 159 -4.70 -8.58 18.73
CA ALA A 159 -3.31 -8.95 18.54
C ALA A 159 -3.13 -9.75 17.23
N GLY A 160 -3.97 -10.76 17.01
CA GLY A 160 -3.99 -11.53 15.76
C GLY A 160 -4.43 -10.71 14.56
N ALA A 161 -5.39 -9.79 14.74
CA ALA A 161 -5.91 -8.94 13.66
C ALA A 161 -4.84 -8.08 12.99
N ARG A 162 -3.75 -7.75 13.70
CA ARG A 162 -2.58 -7.05 13.15
C ARG A 162 -2.01 -7.75 11.91
N ALA A 163 -2.14 -9.07 11.84
CA ALA A 163 -1.64 -9.85 10.72
C ALA A 163 -2.31 -9.53 9.38
N MET A 164 -3.51 -8.89 9.37
CA MET A 164 -4.11 -8.34 8.15
C MET A 164 -3.25 -7.23 7.53
N VAL A 165 -2.46 -6.50 8.31
CA VAL A 165 -1.64 -5.40 7.78
C VAL A 165 -0.15 -5.79 7.81
N ASN A 166 0.33 -6.42 8.88
CA ASN A 166 1.70 -6.94 8.97
C ASN A 166 1.75 -8.18 9.87
N LYS A 167 2.15 -9.31 9.29
CA LYS A 167 2.04 -10.65 9.92
C LYS A 167 2.84 -10.81 11.22
N ASN A 168 3.97 -10.12 11.36
CA ASN A 168 4.95 -10.40 12.42
C ASN A 168 5.19 -9.20 13.37
N ASP A 169 4.20 -8.33 13.53
CA ASP A 169 4.37 -7.07 14.28
C ASP A 169 3.17 -6.74 15.21
N PRO A 170 2.72 -7.68 16.08
CA PRO A 170 1.71 -7.38 17.07
C PRO A 170 2.32 -6.56 18.22
N GLN A 171 2.41 -5.24 18.03
CA GLN A 171 2.83 -4.33 19.10
C GLN A 171 1.71 -4.19 20.13
N GLN A 172 2.03 -4.35 21.41
CA GLN A 172 1.06 -4.24 22.51
C GLN A 172 0.35 -2.88 22.51
N GLU A 173 1.06 -1.81 22.15
CA GLU A 173 0.50 -0.46 22.03
C GLU A 173 -0.66 -0.40 21.01
N ILE A 174 -0.57 -1.13 19.90
CA ILE A 174 -1.65 -1.20 18.89
C ILE A 174 -2.89 -1.87 19.49
N VAL A 175 -2.68 -2.95 20.25
CA VAL A 175 -3.77 -3.69 20.92
C VAL A 175 -4.45 -2.80 21.97
N ASP A 176 -3.67 -2.10 22.77
CA ASP A 176 -4.19 -1.24 23.83
C ASP A 176 -4.95 -0.04 23.25
N ASN A 177 -4.41 0.57 22.19
CA ASN A 177 -5.10 1.63 21.44
C ASN A 177 -6.42 1.13 20.84
N ALA A 178 -6.45 -0.07 20.26
CA ALA A 178 -7.67 -0.62 19.68
C ALA A 178 -8.77 -0.83 20.72
N LYS A 179 -8.44 -1.39 21.89
CA LYS A 179 -9.35 -1.54 23.03
C LYS A 179 -9.88 -0.19 23.53
N LEU A 180 -9.01 0.83 23.57
CA LEU A 180 -9.41 2.18 23.97
C LEU A 180 -10.42 2.78 22.97
N PHE A 181 -10.15 2.67 21.67
CA PHE A 181 -11.08 3.15 20.64
C PHE A 181 -12.42 2.42 20.69
N GLU A 182 -12.42 1.10 20.85
CA GLU A 182 -13.66 0.32 21.00
C GLU A 182 -14.50 0.81 22.18
N ALA A 183 -13.89 0.97 23.36
CA ALA A 183 -14.57 1.45 24.55
C ALA A 183 -15.16 2.86 24.36
N ILE A 184 -14.44 3.77 23.69
CA ILE A 184 -14.92 5.11 23.37
C ILE A 184 -16.11 5.06 22.42
N LEU A 185 -16.01 4.27 21.35
CA LEU A 185 -17.06 4.14 20.33
C LEU A 185 -18.34 3.52 20.90
N LEU A 186 -18.23 2.47 21.71
CA LEU A 186 -19.37 1.85 22.37
C LEU A 186 -20.07 2.83 23.34
N ARG A 187 -19.30 3.61 24.11
CA ARG A 187 -19.88 4.65 24.98
C ARG A 187 -20.56 5.76 24.20
N ALA A 188 -20.02 6.14 23.04
CA ALA A 188 -20.61 7.17 22.18
C ALA A 188 -21.87 6.69 21.44
N ALA A 189 -21.96 5.38 21.17
CA ALA A 189 -23.10 4.76 20.52
C ALA A 189 -24.33 4.63 21.43
N ILE A 190 -24.13 4.62 22.76
CA ILE A 190 -25.22 4.68 23.75
C ILE A 190 -25.66 6.15 23.85
N ARG A 191 -26.63 6.52 23.02
CA ARG A 191 -27.41 7.76 23.13
C ARG A 191 -28.89 7.44 23.15
#